data_AF-A0A380FND8-F1
#
_entry.id   AF-A0A380FND8-F1
#
_cell.length_a   1.000
_cell.length_b   1.000
_cell.length_c   1.000
_cell.angle_alpha   90.00
_cell.angle_beta   90.00
_cell.angle_gamma   90.00
#
_symmetry.space_group_name_H-M   'P 1'
#
loop_
_entity.id
_entity.type
_entity.pdbx_description
1 polymer ?
#
loop_
_entity_poly.entity_id
_entity_poly.type
_entity_poly.pdbx_seq_one_letter_code
_entity_poly.pdbx_strand_id
1 'polypeptide(L)'
;MTVSGQAFKQYIIKLTELFENEKDTLCELDRKIGDGDHGVTMNIGYQAVKQEINNELQSQNDIAKISVAVGKTFLDAVGSSVGPLYASGYLKGAVAVKNKDNLDDAALYDFWIAFSKGIKARGKAEIGDKTMIDTLEPFLTR
;
A
#
# COMPACT_ATOMS: atom_id res chain seq x y z
N MET A 1 -16.46 -13.30 2.14
CA MET A 1 -15.53 -13.46 3.28
C MET A 1 -15.58 -12.17 4.10
N THR A 2 -15.09 -12.13 5.35
CA THR A 2 -14.92 -10.86 6.08
C THR A 2 -13.48 -10.69 6.54
N VAL A 3 -12.93 -9.49 6.32
CA VAL A 3 -11.58 -9.09 6.73
C VAL A 3 -11.69 -8.20 7.96
N SER A 4 -11.13 -8.67 9.07
CA SER A 4 -11.02 -7.89 10.31
C SER A 4 -9.78 -6.99 10.31
N GLY A 5 -9.74 -6.00 11.20
CA GLY A 5 -8.54 -5.17 11.40
C GLY A 5 -7.28 -5.98 11.73
N GLN A 6 -7.44 -7.06 12.49
CA GLN A 6 -6.33 -7.98 12.78
C GLN A 6 -5.85 -8.70 11.52
N ALA A 7 -6.77 -9.25 10.71
CA ALA A 7 -6.40 -9.90 9.45
C ALA A 7 -5.73 -8.92 8.46
N PHE A 8 -6.21 -7.67 8.43
CA PHE A 8 -5.62 -6.61 7.61
C PHE A 8 -4.19 -6.24 8.06
N LYS A 9 -3.94 -6.09 9.37
CA LYS A 9 -2.58 -5.88 9.91
C LYS A 9 -1.65 -7.06 9.58
N GLN A 10 -2.13 -8.29 9.73
CA GLN A 10 -1.36 -9.48 9.38
C GLN A 10 -1.02 -9.55 7.89
N TYR A 11 -1.94 -9.16 7.01
CA TYR A 11 -1.66 -9.03 5.58
C TYR A 11 -0.55 -7.99 5.33
N ILE A 12 -0.62 -6.81 5.96
CA ILE A 12 0.41 -5.79 5.81
C ILE A 12 1.78 -6.27 6.33
N ILE A 13 1.81 -6.99 7.46
CA ILE A 13 3.06 -7.57 7.98
C ILE A 13 3.65 -8.59 6.99
N LYS A 14 2.82 -9.39 6.32
CA LYS A 14 3.28 -10.32 5.27
C LYS A 14 3.88 -9.60 4.06
N LEU A 15 3.46 -8.36 3.75
CA LEU A 15 4.10 -7.57 2.70
C LEU A 15 5.56 -7.26 3.05
N THR A 16 5.91 -7.14 4.33
CA THR A 16 7.31 -6.98 4.74
C THR A 16 8.16 -8.17 4.30
N GLU A 17 7.67 -9.40 4.50
CA GLU A 17 8.37 -10.61 4.05
C GLU A 17 8.47 -10.68 2.52
N LEU A 18 7.40 -10.28 1.82
CA LEU A 18 7.40 -10.22 0.35
C LEU A 18 8.48 -9.26 -0.17
N PHE A 19 8.52 -8.03 0.33
CA PHE A 19 9.48 -7.02 -0.14
C PHE A 19 10.91 -7.30 0.31
N GLU A 20 11.10 -8.03 1.42
CA GLU A 20 12.43 -8.51 1.81
C GLU A 20 12.94 -9.58 0.83
N ASN A 21 12.09 -10.55 0.47
CA ASN A 21 12.44 -11.63 -0.46
C ASN A 21 12.63 -11.13 -1.90
N GLU A 22 11.79 -10.20 -2.36
CA GLU A 22 11.83 -9.67 -3.73
C GLU A 22 12.75 -8.45 -3.89
N LYS A 23 13.41 -8.02 -2.82
CA LYS A 23 14.22 -6.79 -2.79
C LYS A 23 15.20 -6.70 -3.95
N ASP A 24 16.02 -7.74 -4.12
CA ASP A 24 17.10 -7.72 -5.12
C ASP A 24 16.53 -7.78 -6.55
N THR A 25 15.49 -8.58 -6.77
CA THR A 25 14.76 -8.65 -8.04
C THR A 25 14.19 -7.29 -8.44
N LEU A 26 13.52 -6.60 -7.51
CA LEU A 26 12.94 -5.28 -7.77
C LEU A 26 14.01 -4.24 -8.06
N CYS A 27 15.14 -4.26 -7.34
CA CYS A 27 16.28 -3.40 -7.64
C CYS A 27 16.89 -3.71 -9.01
N GLU A 28 16.95 -4.97 -9.43
CA GLU A 28 17.46 -5.36 -10.76
C GLU A 28 16.56 -4.84 -11.88
N LEU A 29 15.24 -4.98 -11.73
CA LEU A 29 14.25 -4.47 -12.69
C LEU A 29 14.33 -2.95 -12.80
N ASP A 30 14.39 -2.26 -11.66
CA ASP A 30 14.46 -0.82 -11.60
C ASP A 30 15.78 -0.29 -12.19
N ARG A 31 16.91 -0.97 -11.95
CA ARG A 31 18.22 -0.59 -12.53
C ARG A 31 18.23 -0.56 -14.06
N LYS A 32 17.33 -1.29 -14.72
CA LYS A 32 17.24 -1.31 -16.19
C LYS A 32 16.68 0.00 -16.76
N ILE A 33 15.89 0.76 -15.98
CA ILE A 33 15.17 1.96 -16.46
C ILE A 33 15.08 3.12 -15.45
N GLY A 34 15.70 2.98 -14.27
CA GLY A 34 15.66 3.87 -13.12
C GLY A 34 17.00 3.84 -12.37
N ASP A 35 16.98 4.18 -11.08
CA ASP A 35 18.19 4.25 -10.24
C ASP A 35 18.54 2.92 -9.54
N GLY A 36 17.63 1.95 -9.57
CA GLY A 36 17.86 0.61 -9.04
C GLY A 36 17.68 0.51 -7.54
N ASP A 37 16.93 1.45 -6.94
CA ASP A 37 16.67 1.48 -5.50
C ASP A 37 15.29 0.93 -5.12
N HIS A 38 14.40 0.67 -6.09
CA HIS A 38 12.99 0.42 -5.79
C HIS A 38 12.76 -0.68 -4.74
N GLY A 39 13.45 -1.81 -4.83
CA GLY A 39 13.33 -2.88 -3.84
C GLY A 39 13.78 -2.46 -2.43
N VAL A 40 14.88 -1.71 -2.33
CA VAL A 40 15.37 -1.14 -1.06
C VAL A 40 14.35 -0.15 -0.50
N THR A 41 13.82 0.74 -1.33
CA THR A 41 12.78 1.72 -0.97
C THR A 41 11.55 1.02 -0.40
N MET A 42 11.03 0.00 -1.09
CA MET A 42 9.85 -0.74 -0.63
C MET A 42 10.11 -1.48 0.68
N ASN A 43 11.26 -2.14 0.81
CA ASN A 43 11.64 -2.84 2.03
C ASN A 43 11.76 -1.88 3.23
N ILE A 44 12.43 -0.73 3.07
CA ILE A 44 12.53 0.28 4.15
C ILE A 44 11.14 0.72 4.62
N GLY A 45 10.25 1.08 3.68
CA GLY A 45 8.91 1.54 3.99
C GLY A 45 8.08 0.49 4.75
N TYR A 46 8.07 -0.77 4.28
CA TYR A 46 7.28 -1.83 4.93
C TYR A 46 7.90 -2.36 6.24
N GLN A 47 9.22 -2.24 6.44
CA GLN A 47 9.84 -2.51 7.74
C GLN A 47 9.42 -1.44 8.77
N ALA A 48 9.39 -0.16 8.39
CA ALA A 48 8.90 0.90 9.26
C ALA A 48 7.41 0.71 9.61
N VAL A 49 6.57 0.37 8.62
CA VAL A 49 5.15 0.04 8.84
C VAL A 49 4.97 -1.15 9.79
N LYS A 50 5.79 -2.20 9.67
CA LYS A 50 5.75 -3.36 10.59
C LYS A 50 6.07 -2.94 12.03
N GLN A 51 7.05 -2.06 12.23
CA GLN A 51 7.37 -1.51 13.55
C GLN A 51 6.21 -0.70 14.12
N GLU A 52 5.61 0.20 13.33
CA GLU A 52 4.43 0.97 13.75
C GLU A 52 3.26 0.05 14.16
N ILE A 53 2.99 -0.99 13.37
CA ILE A 53 1.94 -1.96 13.68
C ILE A 53 2.20 -2.67 15.02
N ASN A 54 3.45 -3.08 15.26
CA ASN A 54 3.83 -3.81 16.45
C ASN A 54 3.93 -2.93 17.70
N ASN A 55 4.13 -1.63 17.56
CA ASN A 55 4.32 -0.74 18.71
C ASN A 55 3.05 0.04 19.05
N GLU A 56 2.37 0.62 18.06
CA GLU A 56 1.31 1.61 18.28
C GLU A 56 -0.08 1.09 17.89
N LEU A 57 -0.17 0.14 16.95
CA LEU A 57 -1.46 -0.31 16.39
C LEU A 57 -1.91 -1.69 16.87
N GLN A 58 -1.28 -2.26 17.90
CA GLN A 58 -1.59 -3.60 18.40
C GLN A 58 -3.08 -3.77 18.75
N SER A 59 -3.65 -2.82 19.48
CA SER A 59 -5.06 -2.83 19.91
C SER A 59 -6.02 -2.15 18.94
N GLN A 60 -5.50 -1.52 17.87
CA GLN A 60 -6.33 -0.86 16.87
C GLN A 60 -6.97 -1.90 15.93
N ASN A 61 -8.28 -1.79 15.73
CA ASN A 61 -9.04 -2.66 14.83
C ASN A 61 -9.76 -1.91 13.70
N ASP A 62 -9.83 -0.58 13.77
CA ASP A 62 -10.40 0.27 12.72
C ASP A 62 -9.44 0.30 11.51
N ILE A 63 -9.85 -0.35 10.41
CA ILE A 63 -9.06 -0.47 9.18
C ILE A 63 -8.78 0.89 8.55
N ALA A 64 -9.69 1.87 8.68
CA ALA A 64 -9.44 3.21 8.18
C ALA A 64 -8.30 3.88 8.96
N LYS A 65 -8.30 3.77 10.29
CA LYS A 65 -7.19 4.30 11.13
C LYS A 65 -5.88 3.59 10.87
N ILE A 66 -5.89 2.26 10.74
CA ILE A 66 -4.70 1.46 10.40
C ILE A 66 -4.14 1.93 9.05
N SER A 67 -4.99 2.08 8.03
CA SER A 67 -4.57 2.52 6.70
C SER A 67 -3.97 3.93 6.70
N VAL A 68 -4.55 4.86 7.47
CA VAL A 68 -3.98 6.20 7.64
C VAL A 68 -2.59 6.14 8.27
N ALA A 69 -2.40 5.34 9.31
CA ALA A 69 -1.11 5.18 9.96
C ALA A 69 -0.08 4.56 9.00
N VAL A 70 -0.44 3.45 8.34
CA VAL A 70 0.40 2.79 7.32
C VAL A 70 0.85 3.76 6.24
N GLY A 71 -0.07 4.53 5.66
CA GLY A 71 0.24 5.48 4.61
C GLY A 71 1.19 6.60 5.07
N LYS A 72 1.02 7.10 6.29
CA LYS A 72 1.92 8.12 6.88
C LYS A 72 3.30 7.54 7.19
N THR A 73 3.36 6.43 7.89
CA THR A 73 4.63 5.77 8.23
C THR A 73 5.42 5.43 6.99
N PHE A 74 4.76 4.89 5.95
CA PHE A 74 5.41 4.61 4.68
C PHE A 74 5.95 5.87 4.02
N LEU A 75 5.15 6.95 3.96
CA LEU A 75 5.58 8.24 3.42
C LEU A 75 6.80 8.81 4.15
N ASP A 76 6.79 8.77 5.47
CA ASP A 76 7.86 9.36 6.30
C ASP A 76 9.15 8.53 6.21
N ALA A 77 9.03 7.22 5.99
CA ALA A 77 10.16 6.31 5.91
C ALA A 77 10.87 6.33 4.54
N VAL A 78 10.15 6.61 3.45
CA VAL A 78 10.71 6.52 2.09
C VAL A 78 10.91 7.90 1.46
N GLY A 79 12.15 8.18 1.04
CA GLY A 79 12.54 9.45 0.43
C GLY A 79 12.32 9.54 -1.09
N SER A 80 11.48 8.69 -1.68
CA SER A 80 11.31 8.57 -3.14
C SER A 80 9.89 8.92 -3.61
N SER A 81 9.69 8.97 -4.94
CA SER A 81 8.40 9.24 -5.58
C SER A 81 7.31 8.22 -5.19
N VAL A 82 7.70 7.02 -4.77
CA VAL A 82 6.80 5.93 -4.38
C VAL A 82 6.06 6.23 -3.07
N GLY A 83 6.70 6.96 -2.13
CA GLY A 83 6.11 7.32 -0.84
C GLY A 83 4.77 8.06 -0.98
N PRO A 84 4.75 9.23 -1.64
CA PRO A 84 3.51 9.99 -1.86
C PRO A 84 2.43 9.21 -2.61
N LEU A 85 2.79 8.28 -3.51
CA LEU A 85 1.85 7.46 -4.26
C LEU A 85 1.12 6.49 -3.32
N TYR A 86 1.86 5.64 -2.61
CA TYR A 86 1.27 4.65 -1.70
C TYR A 86 0.51 5.32 -0.56
N ALA A 87 1.04 6.41 0.00
CA ALA A 87 0.34 7.19 1.01
C ALA A 87 -1.01 7.71 0.51
N SER A 88 -1.05 8.26 -0.71
CA SER A 88 -2.30 8.73 -1.32
C SER A 88 -3.29 7.59 -1.54
N GLY A 89 -2.81 6.41 -1.95
CA GLY A 89 -3.61 5.21 -2.06
C GLY A 89 -4.23 4.80 -0.73
N TYR A 90 -3.41 4.60 0.31
CA TYR A 90 -3.89 4.20 1.63
C TYR A 90 -4.88 5.20 2.23
N LEU A 91 -4.64 6.50 2.06
CA LEU A 91 -5.54 7.55 2.55
C LEU A 91 -6.90 7.52 1.83
N LYS A 92 -6.93 7.28 0.52
CA LYS A 92 -8.20 7.15 -0.22
C LYS A 92 -8.93 5.85 0.13
N GLY A 93 -8.21 4.75 0.27
CA GLY A 93 -8.76 3.48 0.76
C GLY A 93 -9.41 3.65 2.13
N ALA A 94 -8.72 4.30 3.08
CA ALA A 94 -9.23 4.57 4.42
C ALA A 94 -10.58 5.33 4.40
N VAL A 95 -10.70 6.34 3.53
CA VAL A 95 -11.94 7.11 3.39
C VAL A 95 -13.09 6.23 2.88
N ALA A 96 -12.84 5.35 1.92
CA ALA A 96 -13.86 4.48 1.33
C ALA A 96 -14.46 3.47 2.31
N VAL A 97 -13.69 3.08 3.34
CA VAL A 97 -14.12 2.10 4.35
C VAL A 97 -14.36 2.70 5.74
N LYS A 98 -14.46 4.03 5.83
CA LYS A 98 -14.71 4.73 7.08
C LYS A 98 -16.00 4.20 7.74
N ASN A 99 -15.96 4.04 9.06
CA ASN A 99 -17.07 3.54 9.90
C ASN A 99 -17.49 2.08 9.58
N LYS A 100 -16.63 1.29 8.92
CA LYS A 100 -16.82 -0.15 8.75
C LYS A 100 -15.94 -0.90 9.77
N ASP A 101 -16.56 -1.71 10.63
CA ASP A 101 -15.83 -2.49 11.65
C ASP A 101 -15.09 -3.69 11.05
N ASN A 102 -15.59 -4.22 9.94
CA ASN A 102 -14.99 -5.28 9.15
C ASN A 102 -15.29 -5.03 7.67
N LEU A 103 -14.43 -5.52 6.77
CA LEU A 103 -14.68 -5.43 5.33
C LEU A 103 -15.25 -6.74 4.83
N ASP A 104 -16.47 -6.72 4.32
CA ASP A 104 -16.96 -7.77 3.43
C ASP A 104 -16.29 -7.64 2.04
N ASP A 105 -16.62 -8.56 1.14
CA ASP A 105 -16.00 -8.60 -0.19
C ASP A 105 -16.24 -7.29 -0.97
N ALA A 106 -17.43 -6.69 -0.85
CA ALA A 106 -17.76 -5.43 -1.49
C ALA A 106 -16.95 -4.25 -0.91
N ALA A 107 -16.85 -4.17 0.42
CA ALA A 107 -16.07 -3.14 1.08
C ALA A 107 -14.56 -3.26 0.82
N LEU A 108 -14.05 -4.50 0.70
CA LEU A 108 -12.67 -4.75 0.33
C LEU A 108 -12.40 -4.31 -1.12
N TYR A 109 -13.34 -4.57 -2.02
CA TYR A 109 -13.27 -4.10 -3.41
C TYR A 109 -13.28 -2.57 -3.49
N ASP A 110 -14.19 -1.91 -2.75
CA ASP A 110 -14.26 -0.45 -2.65
C ASP A 110 -12.92 0.15 -2.15
N PHE A 111 -12.30 -0.50 -1.17
CA PHE A 111 -10.99 -0.08 -0.63
C PHE A 111 -9.93 -0.04 -1.72
N TRP A 112 -9.78 -1.12 -2.49
CA TRP A 112 -8.73 -1.22 -3.51
C TRP A 112 -9.00 -0.32 -4.72
N ILE A 113 -10.27 -0.14 -5.11
CA ILE A 113 -10.65 0.89 -6.10
C ILE A 113 -10.22 2.26 -5.64
N ALA A 114 -10.55 2.63 -4.40
CA ALA A 114 -10.18 3.93 -3.87
C ALA A 114 -8.66 4.08 -3.74
N PHE A 115 -7.95 3.02 -3.36
CA PHE A 115 -6.49 2.98 -3.29
C PHE A 115 -5.86 3.26 -4.66
N SER A 116 -6.29 2.55 -5.71
CA SER A 116 -5.82 2.77 -7.09
C SER A 116 -6.09 4.20 -7.56
N LYS A 117 -7.31 4.70 -7.33
CA LYS A 117 -7.68 6.10 -7.64
C LYS A 117 -6.80 7.11 -6.90
N GLY A 118 -6.40 6.81 -5.67
CA GLY A 118 -5.48 7.65 -4.88
C GLY A 118 -4.09 7.73 -5.48
N ILE A 119 -3.54 6.60 -5.94
CA ILE A 119 -2.27 6.56 -6.65
C ILE A 119 -2.37 7.33 -7.97
N LYS A 120 -3.40 7.06 -8.78
CA LYS A 120 -3.59 7.74 -10.07
C LYS A 120 -3.75 9.24 -9.91
N ALA A 121 -4.56 9.70 -8.96
CA ALA A 121 -4.75 11.13 -8.71
C ALA A 121 -3.45 11.83 -8.31
N ARG A 122 -2.54 11.13 -7.61
CA ARG A 122 -1.24 11.67 -7.22
C ARG A 122 -0.24 11.66 -8.37
N GLY A 123 -0.12 10.53 -9.07
CA GLY A 123 0.89 10.29 -10.10
C GLY A 123 0.51 10.79 -11.49
N LYS A 124 -0.79 11.00 -11.76
CA LYS A 124 -1.38 11.42 -13.04
C LYS A 124 -1.06 10.49 -14.22
N ALA A 125 -0.66 9.26 -13.94
CA ALA A 125 -0.36 8.25 -14.95
C ALA A 125 -1.64 7.62 -15.51
N GLU A 126 -1.63 7.31 -16.80
CA GLU A 126 -2.67 6.60 -17.51
C GLU A 126 -2.21 5.18 -17.90
N ILE A 127 -3.15 4.33 -18.33
CA ILE A 127 -2.82 3.03 -18.90
C ILE A 127 -1.97 3.25 -20.16
N GLY A 128 -0.81 2.59 -20.22
CA GLY A 128 0.19 2.70 -21.26
C GLY A 128 1.44 3.47 -20.84
N ASP A 129 1.41 4.22 -19.73
CA ASP A 129 2.54 5.02 -19.26
C ASP A 129 3.66 4.18 -18.62
N LYS A 130 3.49 2.86 -18.54
CA LYS A 130 4.44 1.90 -17.97
C LYS A 130 4.69 2.18 -16.49
N THR A 131 3.60 2.27 -15.72
CA THR A 131 3.62 2.47 -14.27
C THR A 131 2.78 1.41 -13.58
N MET A 132 2.71 1.44 -12.24
CA MET A 132 1.83 0.54 -11.49
C MET A 132 0.33 0.66 -11.84
N ILE A 133 -0.08 1.76 -12.50
CA ILE A 133 -1.45 1.94 -13.01
C ILE A 133 -1.81 0.87 -14.06
N ASP A 134 -0.84 0.42 -14.85
CA ASP A 134 -1.02 -0.65 -15.85
C ASP A 134 -1.41 -2.00 -15.22
N THR A 135 -1.13 -2.18 -13.92
CA THR A 135 -1.56 -3.35 -13.16
C THR A 135 -2.84 -3.06 -12.38
N LEU A 136 -2.89 -1.93 -11.68
CA LEU A 136 -3.97 -1.62 -10.73
C LEU A 136 -5.32 -1.39 -11.42
N GLU A 137 -5.38 -0.64 -12.52
CA GLU A 137 -6.66 -0.36 -13.17
C GLU A 137 -7.28 -1.60 -13.85
N PRO A 138 -6.52 -2.40 -14.62
CA PRO A 138 -7.08 -3.62 -15.21
C PRO A 138 -7.48 -4.68 -14.18
N PHE A 139 -6.80 -4.77 -13.04
CA PHE A 139 -7.17 -5.70 -11.97
C PHE A 139 -8.53 -5.35 -11.33
N LEU A 140 -8.85 -4.07 -11.22
CA LEU A 140 -10.04 -3.57 -10.49
C LEU A 140 -11.25 -3.32 -11.39
N THR A 141 -11.19 -3.70 -12.65
CA THR A 141 -12.26 -3.48 -13.64
C THR A 141 -12.65 -4.74 -14.40
N ARG A 142 -12.08 -5.90 -14.01
CA ARG A 142 -12.34 -7.22 -14.60
C ARG A 142 -13.28 -8.05 -13.76
#